data_AF-A0A3S0A8E6-F1
#
_entry.id   AF-A0A3S0A8E6-F1
#
_cell.length_a   1.000
_cell.length_b   1.000
_cell.length_c   1.000
_cell.angle_alpha   90.00
_cell.angle_beta   90.00
_cell.angle_gamma   90.00
#
_symmetry.space_group_name_H-M   'P 1'
#
loop_
_entity.id
_entity.type
_entity.pdbx_description
1 polymer ?
#
loop_
_entity_poly.entity_id
_entity_poly.type
_entity_poly.pdbx_seq_one_letter_code
_entity_poly.pdbx_strand_id
1 'polypeptide(L)' 'MTSSYRTKDGHTVGVGSTVWGVNGDGPFLLTQPGSAPPGWVCLVTLDGTDTRLHAPEDITLYYTRDPR' A
#
# COMPACT_ATOMS: atom_id res chain seq x y z
N MET A 1 3.66 -16.26 5.63
CA MET A 1 4.17 -15.06 6.33
C MET A 1 3.36 -13.88 5.83
N THR A 2 2.69 -13.15 6.72
CA THR A 2 1.96 -11.95 6.32
C THR A 2 2.97 -10.82 6.17
N SER A 3 3.19 -10.32 4.96
CA SER A 3 4.05 -9.16 4.75
C SER A 3 3.46 -7.94 5.45
N SER A 4 4.30 -7.20 6.15
CA SER A 4 3.93 -5.95 6.83
C SER A 4 4.81 -4.82 6.30
N TYR A 5 4.18 -3.66 6.12
CA TYR A 5 4.74 -2.49 5.45
C TYR A 5 4.66 -1.32 6.40
N ARG A 6 5.74 -0.56 6.53
CA ARG A 6 5.70 0.70 7.27
C ARG A 6 5.09 1.76 6.37
N THR A 7 4.32 2.67 6.93
CA THR A 7 3.78 3.86 6.25
C THR A 7 4.51 5.10 6.75
N LYS A 8 4.41 6.20 5.99
CA LYS A 8 5.09 7.46 6.26
C LYS A 8 4.75 8.05 7.63
N ASP A 9 3.51 7.86 8.07
CA ASP A 9 3.02 8.27 9.40
C ASP A 9 3.53 7.36 10.55
N GLY A 10 4.43 6.41 10.26
CA GLY A 10 5.05 5.54 11.25
C GLY A 10 4.17 4.36 11.68
N HIS A 11 3.03 4.14 11.01
CA HIS A 11 2.21 2.95 11.23
C HIS A 11 2.74 1.74 10.44
N THR A 12 2.20 0.56 10.78
CA THR A 12 2.47 -0.68 10.06
C THR A 12 1.14 -1.19 9.51
N VAL A 13 1.10 -1.47 8.21
CA VAL A 13 -0.06 -2.00 7.48
C VAL A 13 0.30 -3.32 6.83
N GLY A 14 -0.70 -4.11 6.46
CA GLY A 14 -0.50 -5.39 5.76
C GLY A 14 -1.38 -5.50 4.54
N VAL A 15 -1.24 -6.61 3.81
CA VAL A 15 -2.19 -6.99 2.75
C VAL A 15 -3.62 -6.99 3.33
N GLY A 16 -4.55 -6.39 2.59
CA GLY A 16 -5.94 -6.15 3.01
C GLY A 16 -6.17 -4.81 3.72
N SER A 17 -5.11 -4.06 4.03
CA SER A 17 -5.24 -2.72 4.61
C SER A 17 -5.54 -1.67 3.53
N THR A 18 -6.22 -0.60 3.92
CA THR A 18 -6.45 0.57 3.07
C THR A 18 -5.51 1.71 3.46
N VAL A 19 -4.87 2.33 2.46
CA VAL A 19 -3.97 3.48 2.64
C VAL A 19 -4.28 4.59 1.63
N TRP A 20 -3.68 5.75 1.88
CA TRP A 20 -3.77 6.93 1.01
C TRP A 20 -2.37 7.36 0.61
N GLY A 21 -2.24 7.91 -0.59
CA GLY A 21 -1.04 8.59 -1.02
C GLY A 21 -0.89 9.95 -0.32
N VAL A 22 0.34 10.40 -0.13
CA VAL A 22 0.67 11.67 0.54
C VAL A 22 -0.03 12.92 0.01
N ASN A 23 -0.48 12.91 -1.24
CA ASN A 23 -1.18 14.03 -1.88
C ASN A 23 -2.71 13.95 -1.73
N GLY A 24 -3.22 13.04 -0.88
CA GLY A 24 -4.65 12.75 -0.76
C GLY A 24 -5.19 11.87 -1.89
N ASP A 25 -4.30 11.20 -2.65
CA ASP A 25 -4.67 10.24 -3.69
C ASP A 25 -5.12 8.91 -3.06
N GLY A 26 -6.09 8.23 -3.67
CA GLY A 26 -6.70 7.01 -3.15
C GLY A 26 -8.16 7.20 -2.72
N PRO A 27 -8.72 6.29 -1.87
CA PRO A 27 -8.06 5.21 -1.13
C PRO A 27 -7.59 4.03 -1.99
N PHE A 28 -6.53 3.35 -1.53
CA PHE A 28 -5.98 2.14 -2.15
C PHE A 28 -6.00 0.94 -1.19
N LEU A 29 -6.37 -0.23 -1.69
CA LEU A 29 -6.25 -1.52 -1.01
C LEU A 29 -4.88 -2.15 -1.28
N LEU A 30 -4.18 -2.56 -0.23
CA LEU A 30 -2.95 -3.34 -0.37
C LEU A 30 -3.29 -4.78 -0.73
N THR A 31 -2.79 -5.25 -1.86
CA THR A 31 -2.98 -6.62 -2.34
C THR A 31 -1.65 -7.29 -2.61
N GLN A 32 -1.64 -8.63 -2.58
CA GLN A 32 -0.46 -9.38 -2.91
C GLN A 32 -0.29 -9.45 -4.44
N PRO A 33 0.87 -9.07 -4.99
CA PRO A 33 1.11 -9.17 -6.42
C PRO A 33 1.18 -10.65 -6.86
N GLY A 34 0.63 -10.94 -8.04
CA GLY A 34 0.71 -12.28 -8.64
C GLY A 34 2.09 -12.62 -9.19
N SER A 35 2.87 -11.61 -9.59
CA SER A 35 4.25 -11.76 -10.07
C SER A 35 5.06 -10.51 -9.72
N ALA A 36 5.87 -10.61 -8.66
CA ALA A 36 6.81 -9.58 -8.23
C ALA A 36 7.89 -10.19 -7.31
N PRO A 37 9.02 -9.50 -7.07
CA PRO A 37 10.00 -9.94 -6.09
C PRO A 37 9.38 -10.10 -4.68
N PRO A 38 9.95 -10.98 -3.83
CA PRO A 38 9.46 -11.17 -2.47
C PRO A 38 9.37 -9.85 -1.69
N GLY A 39 8.26 -9.67 -0.97
CA GLY A 39 8.00 -8.48 -0.17
C GLY A 39 7.25 -7.38 -0.92
N TRP A 40 7.29 -7.34 -2.25
CA TRP A 40 6.56 -6.31 -3.01
C TRP A 40 5.04 -6.39 -2.82
N VAL A 41 4.35 -5.30 -3.15
CA VAL A 41 2.94 -5.10 -2.85
C VAL A 41 2.25 -4.32 -3.97
N CYS A 42 1.01 -4.69 -4.26
CA CYS A 42 0.15 -3.93 -5.15
C CYS A 42 -0.76 -3.01 -4.33
N LEU A 43 -0.97 -1.80 -4.81
CA LEU A 43 -2.00 -0.88 -4.36
C LEU A 43 -3.06 -0.80 -5.43
N VAL A 44 -4.29 -1.18 -5.10
CA VAL A 44 -5.41 -1.22 -6.03
C VAL A 44 -6.42 -0.18 -5.59
N THR A 45 -6.91 0.66 -6.49
CA THR A 45 -8.03 1.56 -6.17
C THR A 45 -9.26 0.74 -5.76
N LEU A 46 -10.12 1.27 -4.89
CA LEU A 46 -11.28 0.50 -4.40
C LEU A 46 -12.27 0.10 -5.51
N ASP A 47 -12.27 0.82 -6.64
CA ASP A 47 -13.05 0.49 -7.84
C ASP A 47 -12.34 -0.51 -8.77
N GLY A 48 -11.11 -0.90 -8.45
CA GLY A 48 -10.29 -1.84 -9.23
C GLY A 48 -9.76 -1.31 -10.55
N THR A 49 -9.86 0.00 -10.81
CA THR A 49 -9.51 0.59 -12.11
C THR A 49 -8.02 0.89 -12.27
N ASP A 50 -7.30 1.12 -11.18
CA ASP A 50 -5.86 1.38 -11.16
C ASP A 50 -5.15 0.42 -10.20
N THR A 51 -3.99 -0.08 -10.61
CA THR A 51 -3.14 -0.97 -9.83
C THR A 51 -1.69 -0.53 -9.95
N ARG A 52 -1.07 -0.25 -8.81
CA ARG A 52 0.30 0.23 -8.71
C ARG A 52 1.14 -0.78 -7.96
N LEU A 53 2.27 -1.17 -8.53
CA LEU A 53 3.20 -2.11 -7.92
C LEU A 53 4.35 -1.36 -7.25
N HIS A 54 4.61 -1.66 -5.98
CA HIS A 54 5.61 -0.97 -5.17
C HIS A 54 6.55 -1.92 -4.44
N ALA A 55 7.79 -1.46 -4.27
CA ALA A 55 8.71 -2.06 -3.33
C ALA A 55 8.31 -1.71 -1.87
N PRO A 56 8.68 -2.52 -0.87
CA PRO A 56 8.36 -2.25 0.54
C PRO A 56 8.79 -0.86 1.03
N GLU A 57 9.96 -0.40 0.58
CA GLU A 57 10.54 0.90 0.91
C GLU A 57 9.71 2.08 0.38
N ASP A 58 9.03 1.93 -0.76
CA ASP A 58 8.21 3.00 -1.34
C ASP A 58 6.94 3.24 -0.53
N ILE A 59 6.31 2.17 -0.01
CA ILE A 59 5.15 2.30 0.87
C ILE A 59 5.50 3.14 2.11
N THR A 60 6.73 2.97 2.60
CA THR A 60 7.23 3.67 3.79
C THR A 60 7.39 5.18 3.56
N LEU A 61 7.59 5.61 2.32
CA LEU A 61 7.90 7.00 2.00
C LEU A 61 6.67 7.82 1.59
N TYR A 62 5.67 7.18 0.97
CA TYR A 62 4.63 7.90 0.21
C TYR A 62 3.18 7.63 0.65
N TYR A 63 2.96 6.76 1.63
CA TYR A 63 1.60 6.38 2.02
C TYR A 63 1.32 6.63 3.49
N THR A 64 0.09 7.00 3.80
CA THR A 64 -0.42 7.22 5.16
C THR A 64 -1.72 6.47 5.36
N ARG A 65 -2.04 6.11 6.60
CA ARG A 65 -3.39 5.67 6.96
C ARG A 65 -4.27 6.91 7.06
N ASP A 66 -5.45 6.91 6.46
CA ASP A 66 -6.41 8.03 6.58
C ASP A 66 -6.63 8.36 8.06
N PRO A 67 -6.16 9.52 8.55
CA PRO A 67 -6.45 9.97 9.89
C PRO A 67 -7.61 10.95 9.78
N ARG A 68 -8.82 10.44 9.55
CA ARG A 68 -10.00 11.24 9.91
C ARG A 68 -10.09 11.34 11.43
#